data_AF-A0A7Y6FHC2-F1
#
_entry.id   AF-A0A7Y6FHC2-F1
#
_cell.length_a   1.000
_cell.length_b   1.000
_cell.length_c   1.000
_cell.angle_alpha   90.00
_cell.angle_beta   90.00
_cell.angle_gamma   90.00
#
_symmetry.space_group_name_H-M   'P 1'
#
loop_
_entity.id
_entity.type
_entity.pdbx_description
1 polymer ?
#
loop_
_entity_poly.entity_id
_entity_poly.type
_entity_poly.pdbx_seq_one_letter_code
_entity_poly.pdbx_strand_id
1 'polypeptide(L)'
;MTEILVHDATEGAIAAAPRVVEHPAWPALRDAVEELRPWQSKDGSIDFEAEGAPSPADVERVLERVIGAVEELSPLLPHDAAYHRALVTDLRRWAADGFRVPDFLDSLLAFQPARNRVDGLQHLVVFPMYTQNGNPDRNFEAVVLKMVWPEWLADLEATRYDNPLFCGITFEDFTAGYDTNSAVLFPETIAVREAPERFSWGGIFCDREAARFRRVTEASVELLGLELPEDIREMIGDQKRCEQAFVLWDMVHDRTHSHGDLPFDPFMIKQRQPFWMYGLEELRCDLTAFKEAVKLEAEGNTHGRDVQYAVLFDRMFRFPVTGDRVRNYDGLGGQLLFAYLHKHDVVRWTDNTLKIDWERAPQVTNQLCAEIEKLYRDGIDRPKLVHWFAAYDLVSTYLAPHPGSTWAKGPDALDLTQPPRKLVDDVLPDEFPLSMFYEALAKKLKHVIASAKGITAASAEKAAA
;
A
#
# COMPACT_ATOMS: atom_id res chain seq x y z
N MET A 1 19.35 49.31 19.92
CA MET A 1 18.04 49.08 19.30
C MET A 1 18.03 47.63 18.90
N THR A 2 17.04 46.89 19.38
CA THR A 2 17.00 45.43 19.30
C THR A 2 15.72 45.07 18.60
N GLU A 3 15.80 44.65 17.34
CA GLU A 3 14.63 44.14 16.62
C GLU A 3 14.45 42.68 16.99
N ILE A 4 13.33 42.40 17.65
CA ILE A 4 12.89 41.06 17.99
C ILE A 4 12.14 40.56 16.77
N LEU A 5 12.70 39.56 16.08
CA LEU A 5 11.98 38.81 15.06
C LEU A 5 10.87 38.03 15.75
N VAL A 6 9.63 38.40 15.43
CA VAL A 6 8.43 37.67 15.85
C VAL A 6 8.36 36.39 15.01
N HIS A 7 8.46 35.24 15.66
CA HIS A 7 8.01 33.98 15.06
C HIS A 7 6.50 34.09 14.83
N ASP A 8 6.08 34.03 13.58
CA ASP A 8 4.67 34.21 13.21
C ASP A 8 3.86 32.92 13.47
N ALA A 9 2.60 33.10 13.87
CA ALA A 9 1.84 32.08 14.60
C ALA A 9 1.07 31.12 13.68
N THR A 10 1.78 30.20 13.01
CA THR A 10 1.17 29.19 12.13
C THR A 10 0.97 27.80 12.77
N GLU A 11 1.71 27.46 13.84
CA GLU A 11 1.54 26.16 14.55
C GLU A 11 0.21 26.04 15.32
N GLY A 12 -0.49 27.15 15.58
CA GLY A 12 -1.68 27.18 16.44
C GLY A 12 -3.04 26.95 15.75
N ALA A 13 -3.08 26.85 14.41
CA ALA A 13 -4.34 27.01 13.66
C ALA A 13 -5.14 25.71 13.41
N ILE A 14 -4.51 24.53 13.49
CA ILE A 14 -5.16 23.24 13.16
C ILE A 14 -5.82 22.60 14.39
N ALA A 15 -5.40 22.99 15.61
CA ALA A 15 -5.77 22.38 16.89
C ALA A 15 -7.22 22.64 17.37
N ALA A 16 -8.14 23.04 16.49
CA ALA A 16 -9.53 23.38 16.84
C ALA A 16 -10.59 23.04 15.77
N ALA A 17 -10.23 22.38 14.67
CA ALA A 17 -11.23 21.90 13.71
C ALA A 17 -12.02 20.72 14.32
N PRO A 18 -13.37 20.72 14.29
CA PRO A 18 -14.15 19.57 14.76
C PRO A 18 -13.76 18.29 14.00
N ARG A 19 -13.65 17.16 14.70
CA ARG A 19 -13.40 15.87 14.04
C ARG A 19 -14.64 15.44 13.27
N VAL A 20 -14.47 15.08 12.00
CA VAL A 20 -15.56 14.66 11.12
C VAL A 20 -16.28 13.45 11.71
N VAL A 21 -15.53 12.51 12.29
CA VAL A 21 -16.05 11.29 12.95
C VAL A 21 -16.84 11.55 14.24
N GLU A 22 -16.74 12.74 14.83
CA GLU A 22 -17.51 13.14 16.02
C GLU A 22 -18.81 13.86 15.66
N HIS A 23 -19.01 14.24 14.38
CA HIS A 23 -20.22 14.88 13.92
C HIS A 23 -21.36 13.85 13.72
N PRO A 24 -22.61 14.11 14.16
CA PRO A 24 -23.71 13.14 14.07
C PRO A 24 -24.03 12.64 12.64
N ALA A 25 -23.73 13.44 11.62
CA ALA A 25 -23.90 13.03 10.22
C ALA A 25 -22.92 11.92 9.79
N TRP A 26 -21.76 11.75 10.45
CA TRP A 26 -20.81 10.68 10.10
C TRP A 26 -21.38 9.26 10.31
N PRO A 27 -21.86 8.86 11.50
CA PRO A 27 -22.50 7.56 11.64
C PRO A 27 -23.75 7.43 10.76
N ALA A 28 -24.51 8.52 10.53
CA ALA A 28 -25.64 8.48 9.60
C ALA A 28 -25.24 8.19 8.15
N LEU A 29 -24.11 8.74 7.68
CA LEU A 29 -23.50 8.46 6.38
C LEU A 29 -23.02 7.01 6.30
N ARG A 30 -22.18 6.59 7.26
CA ARG A 30 -21.61 5.25 7.31
C ARG A 30 -22.72 4.19 7.31
N ASP A 31 -23.72 4.34 8.18
CA ASP A 31 -24.82 3.39 8.31
C ASP A 31 -25.75 3.40 7.06
N ALA A 32 -25.88 4.53 6.34
CA ALA A 32 -26.59 4.57 5.06
C ALA A 32 -25.80 3.89 3.92
N VAL A 33 -24.48 4.04 3.90
CA VAL A 33 -23.61 3.33 2.95
C VAL A 33 -23.64 1.82 3.25
N GLU A 34 -23.60 1.38 4.51
CA GLU A 34 -23.75 -0.04 4.87
C GLU A 34 -25.13 -0.62 4.53
N GLU A 35 -26.21 0.18 4.51
CA GLU A 35 -27.53 -0.25 4.00
C GLU A 35 -27.53 -0.42 2.47
N LEU A 36 -26.76 0.42 1.74
CA LEU A 36 -26.67 0.41 0.28
C LEU A 36 -25.78 -0.72 -0.27
N ARG A 37 -24.64 -1.01 0.38
CA ARG A 37 -23.60 -1.94 -0.11
C ARG A 37 -24.14 -3.33 -0.51
N PRO A 38 -25.01 -4.01 0.27
CA PRO A 38 -25.50 -5.36 -0.06
C PRO A 38 -26.39 -5.42 -1.31
N TRP A 39 -26.91 -4.28 -1.78
CA TRP A 39 -27.77 -4.21 -2.96
C TRP A 39 -26.98 -4.08 -4.28
N GLN A 40 -25.68 -3.82 -4.20
CA GLN A 40 -24.84 -3.59 -5.37
C GLN A 40 -24.31 -4.90 -5.97
N SER A 41 -24.44 -5.00 -7.28
CA SER A 41 -23.72 -5.92 -8.15
C SER A 41 -22.23 -5.62 -8.19
N LYS A 42 -21.45 -6.55 -8.76
CA LYS A 42 -19.97 -6.50 -8.80
C LYS A 42 -19.37 -5.24 -9.45
N ASP A 43 -20.11 -4.60 -10.35
CA ASP A 43 -19.71 -3.37 -11.04
C ASP A 43 -20.20 -2.08 -10.34
N GLY A 44 -20.93 -2.21 -9.24
CA GLY A 44 -21.51 -1.14 -8.44
C GLY A 44 -22.96 -0.78 -8.81
N SER A 45 -23.54 -1.37 -9.85
CA SER A 45 -24.95 -1.19 -10.23
C SER A 45 -25.90 -1.92 -9.29
N ILE A 46 -27.20 -1.63 -9.31
CA ILE A 46 -28.24 -2.34 -8.55
C ILE A 46 -29.16 -3.07 -9.52
N ASP A 47 -29.29 -4.40 -9.34
CA ASP A 47 -30.21 -5.22 -10.13
C ASP A 47 -31.55 -5.33 -9.40
N PHE A 48 -32.54 -4.57 -9.87
CA PHE A 48 -33.90 -4.56 -9.31
C PHE A 48 -34.73 -5.80 -9.65
N GLU A 49 -34.28 -6.63 -10.58
CA GLU A 49 -34.96 -7.89 -10.94
C GLU A 49 -34.39 -9.10 -10.16
N ALA A 50 -33.33 -8.89 -9.36
CA ALA A 50 -32.73 -9.94 -8.54
C ALA A 50 -33.63 -10.39 -7.38
N GLU A 51 -33.52 -11.66 -6.99
CA GLU A 51 -34.27 -12.20 -5.85
C GLU A 51 -33.87 -11.51 -4.55
N GLY A 52 -34.83 -10.84 -3.90
CA GLY A 52 -34.60 -10.08 -2.67
C GLY A 52 -34.08 -8.65 -2.88
N ALA A 53 -34.09 -8.13 -4.12
CA ALA A 53 -33.73 -6.75 -4.41
C ALA A 53 -34.59 -5.72 -3.62
N PRO A 54 -34.03 -4.56 -3.25
CA PRO A 54 -34.80 -3.45 -2.67
C PRO A 54 -35.77 -2.86 -3.70
N SER A 55 -36.78 -2.10 -3.24
CA SER A 55 -37.53 -1.26 -4.18
C SER A 55 -36.68 -0.06 -4.63
N PRO A 56 -36.84 0.49 -5.85
CA PRO A 56 -36.13 1.71 -6.26
C PRO A 56 -36.32 2.87 -5.28
N ALA A 57 -37.51 3.02 -4.70
CA ALA A 57 -37.81 4.03 -3.69
C ALA A 57 -37.05 3.83 -2.35
N ASP A 58 -36.71 2.59 -1.98
CA ASP A 58 -35.85 2.33 -0.83
C ASP A 58 -34.40 2.74 -1.10
N VAL A 59 -33.89 2.46 -2.30
CA VAL A 59 -32.55 2.89 -2.71
C VAL A 59 -32.46 4.42 -2.78
N GLU A 60 -33.45 5.08 -3.40
CA GLU A 60 -33.56 6.55 -3.41
C GLU A 60 -33.57 7.13 -1.98
N ARG A 61 -34.36 6.56 -1.07
CA ARG A 61 -34.42 6.96 0.35
C ARG A 61 -33.07 6.82 1.06
N VAL A 62 -32.30 5.78 0.78
CA VAL A 62 -30.96 5.57 1.36
C VAL A 62 -29.95 6.53 0.72
N LEU A 63 -30.02 6.75 -0.59
CA LEU A 63 -29.15 7.68 -1.29
C LEU A 63 -29.34 9.13 -0.82
N GLU A 64 -30.58 9.57 -0.60
CA GLU A 64 -30.85 10.92 -0.05
C GLU A 64 -30.31 11.08 1.38
N ARG A 65 -30.19 9.99 2.18
CA ARG A 65 -29.47 10.02 3.46
C ARG A 65 -27.95 10.19 3.27
N VAL A 66 -27.37 9.49 2.30
CA VAL A 66 -25.94 9.66 1.93
C VAL A 66 -25.69 11.10 1.49
N ILE A 67 -26.53 11.65 0.61
CA ILE A 67 -26.44 13.02 0.11
C ILE A 67 -26.58 14.03 1.26
N GLY A 68 -27.63 13.92 2.08
CA GLY A 68 -27.86 14.84 3.20
C GLY A 68 -26.71 14.83 4.21
N ALA A 69 -26.16 13.65 4.52
CA ALA A 69 -25.02 13.55 5.43
C ALA A 69 -23.73 14.13 4.83
N VAL A 70 -23.49 13.99 3.52
CA VAL A 70 -22.38 14.68 2.81
C VAL A 70 -22.57 16.20 2.83
N GLU A 71 -23.79 16.69 2.58
CA GLU A 71 -24.13 18.12 2.63
C GLU A 71 -23.96 18.69 4.07
N GLU A 72 -24.27 17.92 5.12
CA GLU A 72 -24.04 18.28 6.53
C GLU A 72 -22.57 18.24 6.96
N LEU A 73 -21.75 17.32 6.43
CA LEU A 73 -20.32 17.22 6.75
C LEU A 73 -19.45 18.21 5.97
N SER A 74 -19.84 18.58 4.74
CA SER A 74 -19.03 19.45 3.88
C SER A 74 -18.60 20.80 4.49
N PRO A 75 -19.36 21.47 5.38
CA PRO A 75 -18.91 22.70 6.05
C PRO A 75 -17.69 22.51 6.96
N LEU A 76 -17.43 21.30 7.46
CA LEU A 76 -16.22 20.97 8.23
C LEU A 76 -14.97 20.83 7.35
N LEU A 77 -15.17 20.69 6.03
CA LEU A 77 -14.15 20.34 5.05
C LEU A 77 -14.18 21.35 3.86
N PRO A 78 -13.94 22.65 4.10
CA PRO A 78 -14.11 23.68 3.10
C PRO A 78 -13.14 23.55 1.90
N HIS A 79 -11.97 22.92 2.10
CA HIS A 79 -11.02 22.60 1.04
C HIS A 79 -11.57 21.59 0.02
N ASP A 80 -12.40 20.64 0.46
CA ASP A 80 -13.02 19.61 -0.38
C ASP A 80 -14.41 20.02 -0.90
N ALA A 81 -14.87 21.26 -0.63
CA ALA A 81 -16.23 21.69 -0.99
C ALA A 81 -16.54 21.61 -2.51
N ALA A 82 -15.53 21.65 -3.38
CA ALA A 82 -15.69 21.40 -4.81
C ALA A 82 -15.99 19.93 -5.11
N TYR A 83 -15.27 19.02 -4.45
CA TYR A 83 -15.50 17.58 -4.52
C TYR A 83 -16.87 17.21 -3.97
N HIS A 84 -17.27 17.68 -2.79
CA HIS A 84 -18.58 17.34 -2.22
C HIS A 84 -19.76 17.77 -3.09
N ARG A 85 -19.67 18.91 -3.79
CA ARG A 85 -20.69 19.33 -4.77
C ARG A 85 -20.74 18.43 -6.01
N ALA A 86 -19.58 17.98 -6.50
CA ALA A 86 -19.51 17.02 -7.61
C ALA A 86 -20.07 15.66 -7.18
N LEU A 87 -19.68 15.17 -6.00
CA LEU A 87 -20.18 13.94 -5.37
C LEU A 87 -21.70 13.91 -5.27
N VAL A 88 -22.32 14.96 -4.73
CA VAL A 88 -23.78 15.09 -4.65
C VAL A 88 -24.44 15.13 -6.04
N THR A 89 -23.77 15.72 -7.04
CA THR A 89 -24.26 15.75 -8.42
C THR A 89 -24.20 14.37 -9.08
N ASP A 90 -23.13 13.62 -8.88
CA ASP A 90 -22.94 12.28 -9.44
C ASP A 90 -23.84 11.24 -8.74
N LEU A 91 -24.06 11.36 -7.42
CA LEU A 91 -25.06 10.57 -6.69
C LEU A 91 -26.47 10.79 -7.28
N ARG A 92 -26.92 12.05 -7.41
CA ARG A 92 -28.25 12.36 -7.99
C ARG A 92 -28.37 11.91 -9.46
N ARG A 93 -27.27 11.97 -10.24
CA ARG A 93 -27.20 11.43 -11.61
C ARG A 93 -27.36 9.91 -11.63
N TRP A 94 -26.66 9.20 -10.75
CA TRP A 94 -26.72 7.74 -10.65
C TRP A 94 -28.13 7.22 -10.34
N ALA A 95 -28.88 7.89 -9.46
CA ALA A 95 -30.30 7.60 -9.26
C ALA A 95 -31.16 7.90 -10.49
N ALA A 96 -30.98 9.06 -11.12
CA ALA A 96 -31.74 9.46 -12.31
C ALA A 96 -31.52 8.53 -13.51
N ASP A 97 -30.33 7.94 -13.64
CA ASP A 97 -29.98 6.94 -14.66
C ASP A 97 -30.45 5.51 -14.30
N GLY A 98 -31.10 5.34 -13.14
CA GLY A 98 -31.69 4.09 -12.68
C GLY A 98 -30.70 3.12 -12.04
N PHE A 99 -29.72 3.63 -11.27
CA PHE A 99 -28.75 2.85 -10.50
C PHE A 99 -27.91 1.85 -11.33
N ARG A 100 -27.58 2.24 -12.57
CA ARG A 100 -26.71 1.48 -13.49
C ARG A 100 -25.25 1.45 -13.00
N VAL A 101 -24.31 1.00 -13.84
CA VAL A 101 -22.87 1.08 -13.52
C VAL A 101 -22.51 2.52 -13.13
N PRO A 102 -21.94 2.79 -11.93
CA PRO A 102 -21.71 4.15 -11.47
C PRO A 102 -20.63 4.88 -12.30
N ASP A 103 -20.83 6.18 -12.54
CA ASP A 103 -19.83 7.10 -13.09
C ASP A 103 -19.61 8.28 -12.14
N PHE A 104 -18.46 8.29 -11.49
CA PHE A 104 -18.03 9.31 -10.53
C PHE A 104 -16.79 10.06 -11.03
N LEU A 105 -16.58 10.16 -12.36
CA LEU A 105 -15.40 10.83 -12.91
C LEU A 105 -15.36 12.32 -12.58
N ASP A 106 -16.52 12.99 -12.53
CA ASP A 106 -16.57 14.43 -12.26
C ASP A 106 -16.20 14.69 -10.78
N SER A 107 -16.66 13.83 -9.88
CA SER A 107 -16.23 13.75 -8.48
C SER A 107 -14.74 13.43 -8.32
N LEU A 108 -14.23 12.44 -9.06
CA LEU A 108 -12.82 12.03 -9.00
C LEU A 108 -11.88 13.16 -9.40
N LEU A 109 -12.20 13.88 -10.48
CA LEU A 109 -11.40 15.02 -10.94
C LEU A 109 -11.45 16.20 -9.96
N ALA A 110 -12.55 16.35 -9.21
CA ALA A 110 -12.70 17.39 -8.19
C ALA A 110 -11.97 17.06 -6.87
N PHE A 111 -11.77 15.78 -6.52
CA PHE A 111 -11.02 15.37 -5.34
C PHE A 111 -9.50 15.47 -5.58
N GLN A 112 -8.84 16.36 -4.82
CA GLN A 112 -7.46 16.79 -5.09
C GLN A 112 -6.60 16.87 -3.80
N PRO A 113 -6.53 15.82 -2.96
CA PRO A 113 -5.87 15.86 -1.65
C PRO A 113 -4.38 16.23 -1.75
N ALA A 114 -3.68 15.75 -2.79
CA ALA A 114 -2.27 16.05 -3.03
C ALA A 114 -1.96 17.55 -3.22
N ARG A 115 -2.95 18.40 -3.55
CA ARG A 115 -2.75 19.86 -3.68
C ARG A 115 -2.61 20.59 -2.35
N ASN A 116 -3.02 19.98 -1.24
CA ASN A 116 -3.02 20.61 0.08
C ASN A 116 -2.67 19.59 1.18
N ARG A 117 -1.46 19.02 1.09
CA ARG A 117 -0.92 18.08 2.06
C ARG A 117 -0.50 18.81 3.34
N VAL A 118 -1.47 19.21 4.15
CA VAL A 118 -1.25 19.82 5.46
C VAL A 118 -1.35 18.72 6.53
N ASP A 119 -0.37 18.63 7.44
CA ASP A 119 -0.41 17.62 8.51
C ASP A 119 -1.69 17.71 9.34
N GLY A 120 -2.31 16.58 9.60
CA GLY A 120 -3.57 16.53 10.35
C GLY A 120 -4.82 16.99 9.59
N LEU A 121 -4.71 17.37 8.30
CA LEU A 121 -5.87 17.76 7.50
C LEU A 121 -6.80 16.54 7.27
N GLN A 122 -8.05 16.68 7.69
CA GLN A 122 -9.08 15.66 7.49
C GLN A 122 -9.64 15.73 6.06
N HIS A 123 -10.03 14.58 5.52
CA HIS A 123 -10.83 14.48 4.30
C HIS A 123 -11.95 13.45 4.52
N LEU A 124 -13.11 13.70 3.90
CA LEU A 124 -14.17 12.71 3.73
C LEU A 124 -14.04 12.14 2.31
N VAL A 125 -14.04 10.83 2.18
CA VAL A 125 -13.98 10.14 0.90
C VAL A 125 -15.20 9.23 0.78
N VAL A 126 -16.02 9.45 -0.25
CA VAL A 126 -17.17 8.60 -0.59
C VAL A 126 -17.12 8.31 -2.09
N PHE A 127 -16.94 7.04 -2.45
CA PHE A 127 -16.91 6.61 -3.85
C PHE A 127 -17.42 5.17 -3.99
N PRO A 128 -18.01 4.82 -5.15
CA PRO A 128 -18.14 3.44 -5.58
C PRO A 128 -16.77 2.93 -6.07
N MET A 129 -16.14 2.04 -5.32
CA MET A 129 -14.79 1.55 -5.59
C MET A 129 -14.60 0.10 -5.12
N TYR A 130 -13.57 -0.56 -5.64
CA TYR A 130 -13.04 -1.80 -5.05
C TYR A 130 -11.85 -1.47 -4.12
N THR A 131 -11.55 -2.32 -3.15
CA THR A 131 -10.38 -2.12 -2.26
C THR A 131 -9.29 -3.14 -2.57
N GLN A 132 -8.08 -2.67 -2.92
CA GLN A 132 -6.95 -3.55 -3.20
C GLN A 132 -6.62 -4.39 -1.95
N ASN A 133 -6.32 -5.68 -2.11
CA ASN A 133 -6.17 -6.63 -0.99
C ASN A 133 -7.39 -6.70 -0.04
N GLY A 134 -8.57 -6.29 -0.51
CA GLY A 134 -9.83 -6.30 0.24
C GLY A 134 -10.99 -6.82 -0.59
N ASN A 135 -11.96 -5.96 -0.86
CA ASN A 135 -13.15 -6.29 -1.65
C ASN A 135 -12.85 -6.09 -3.15
N PRO A 136 -12.93 -7.13 -4.00
CA PRO A 136 -12.71 -7.01 -5.44
C PRO A 136 -13.92 -6.46 -6.21
N ASP A 137 -15.11 -6.50 -5.60
CA ASP A 137 -16.34 -5.99 -6.18
C ASP A 137 -16.45 -4.48 -5.88
N ARG A 138 -17.08 -3.71 -6.79
CA ARG A 138 -17.26 -2.26 -6.62
C ARG A 138 -18.45 -1.97 -5.71
N ASN A 139 -18.17 -1.39 -4.55
CA ASN A 139 -19.19 -0.98 -3.59
C ASN A 139 -18.99 0.49 -3.21
N PHE A 140 -20.06 1.17 -2.77
CA PHE A 140 -19.88 2.45 -2.08
C PHE A 140 -19.14 2.21 -0.78
N GLU A 141 -18.07 2.94 -0.59
CA GLU A 141 -17.32 2.96 0.66
C GLU A 141 -17.17 4.42 1.11
N ALA A 142 -17.35 4.67 2.41
CA ALA A 142 -17.13 5.95 3.05
C ALA A 142 -15.97 5.85 4.04
N VAL A 143 -15.01 6.75 3.93
CA VAL A 143 -13.80 6.80 4.78
C VAL A 143 -13.58 8.23 5.24
N VAL A 144 -13.41 8.43 6.54
CA VAL A 144 -12.75 9.63 7.04
C VAL A 144 -11.27 9.30 7.20
N LEU A 145 -10.43 10.08 6.53
CA LEU A 145 -8.98 9.98 6.61
C LEU A 145 -8.37 11.28 7.10
N LYS A 146 -7.14 11.18 7.60
CA LYS A 146 -6.33 12.32 8.02
C LYS A 146 -4.95 12.25 7.39
N MET A 147 -4.53 13.34 6.77
CA MET A 147 -3.21 13.52 6.14
C MET A 147 -2.09 13.44 7.18
N VAL A 148 -1.00 12.76 6.84
CA VAL A 148 0.27 12.75 7.57
C VAL A 148 1.31 13.40 6.67
N TRP A 149 1.61 14.66 6.98
CA TRP A 149 2.54 15.49 6.20
C TRP A 149 3.32 16.46 7.09
N PRO A 150 4.05 15.97 8.12
CA PRO A 150 4.83 16.80 9.02
C PRO A 150 5.92 17.57 8.25
N GLU A 151 6.36 18.71 8.80
CA GLU A 151 7.31 19.62 8.15
C GLU A 151 8.57 18.92 7.63
N TRP A 152 9.17 18.01 8.42
CA TRP A 152 10.36 17.25 8.02
C TRP A 152 10.11 16.35 6.79
N LEU A 153 8.89 15.84 6.59
CA LEU A 153 8.54 15.02 5.43
C LEU A 153 8.34 15.91 4.20
N ALA A 154 7.68 17.06 4.38
CA ALA A 154 7.51 18.07 3.34
C ALA A 154 8.87 18.60 2.84
N ASP A 155 9.81 18.86 3.74
CA ASP A 155 11.17 19.27 3.40
C ASP A 155 11.93 18.18 2.61
N LEU A 156 11.80 16.91 3.01
CA LEU A 156 12.42 15.79 2.31
C LEU A 156 11.83 15.59 0.90
N GLU A 157 10.51 15.74 0.74
CA GLU A 157 9.83 15.69 -0.56
C GLU A 157 10.30 16.83 -1.47
N ALA A 158 10.29 18.06 -0.96
CA ALA A 158 10.63 19.26 -1.73
C ALA A 158 12.13 19.34 -2.11
N THR A 159 13.03 18.68 -1.37
CA THR A 159 14.48 18.81 -1.57
C THR A 159 15.19 17.56 -2.10
N ARG A 160 14.61 16.36 -1.94
CA ARG A 160 15.28 15.08 -2.27
C ARG A 160 14.40 14.05 -2.97
N TYR A 161 13.15 13.94 -2.55
CA TYR A 161 12.27 12.82 -2.90
C TYR A 161 10.97 13.34 -3.49
N ASP A 162 11.08 14.12 -4.58
CA ASP A 162 9.94 14.72 -5.26
C ASP A 162 8.88 13.68 -5.62
N ASN A 163 7.70 13.82 -5.02
CA ASN A 163 6.57 12.94 -5.24
C ASN A 163 5.27 13.73 -5.03
N PRO A 164 4.90 14.61 -5.99
CA PRO A 164 3.78 15.55 -5.82
C PRO A 164 2.40 14.88 -5.83
N LEU A 165 2.32 13.57 -6.03
CA LEU A 165 1.06 12.82 -6.06
C LEU A 165 0.85 11.99 -4.77
N PHE A 166 1.92 11.54 -4.13
CA PHE A 166 1.84 10.75 -2.91
C PHE A 166 1.16 11.51 -1.75
N CYS A 167 0.28 10.81 -1.04
CA CYS A 167 -0.42 11.28 0.15
C CYS A 167 -0.25 10.25 1.27
N GLY A 168 0.57 10.55 2.27
CA GLY A 168 0.57 9.81 3.54
C GLY A 168 -0.75 10.06 4.27
N ILE A 169 -1.50 9.01 4.60
CA ILE A 169 -2.83 9.13 5.21
C ILE A 169 -3.01 8.15 6.37
N THR A 170 -4.00 8.40 7.22
CA THR A 170 -4.39 7.55 8.35
C THR A 170 -5.90 7.45 8.45
N PHE A 171 -6.40 6.33 8.98
CA PHE A 171 -7.85 6.16 9.22
C PHE A 171 -8.33 6.92 10.46
N GLU A 172 -9.47 7.61 10.34
CA GLU A 172 -10.24 8.10 11.50
C GLU A 172 -11.45 7.20 11.78
N ASP A 173 -12.25 6.85 10.75
CA ASP A 173 -13.29 5.79 10.75
C ASP A 173 -13.66 5.41 9.30
N PHE A 174 -14.29 4.26 9.07
CA PHE A 174 -14.60 3.75 7.72
C PHE A 174 -15.78 2.75 7.65
N THR A 175 -16.28 2.51 6.44
CA THR A 175 -17.17 1.38 6.09
C THR A 175 -16.39 0.09 5.83
N ALA A 176 -17.06 -1.05 5.93
CA ALA A 176 -16.45 -2.37 6.06
C ALA A 176 -15.66 -2.88 4.83
N GLY A 177 -15.65 -2.19 3.67
CA GLY A 177 -14.69 -2.48 2.60
C GLY A 177 -13.23 -2.17 2.98
N TYR A 178 -13.04 -1.32 4.00
CA TYR A 178 -11.75 -1.11 4.66
C TYR A 178 -11.56 -1.91 5.96
N ASP A 179 -12.54 -2.72 6.41
CA ASP A 179 -12.28 -3.82 7.36
C ASP A 179 -11.66 -5.01 6.62
N THR A 180 -10.49 -4.79 6.03
CA THR A 180 -9.84 -5.75 5.11
C THR A 180 -8.31 -5.67 5.21
N ASN A 181 -7.59 -6.33 4.31
CA ASN A 181 -6.14 -6.16 4.19
C ASN A 181 -5.74 -4.94 3.33
N SER A 182 -6.69 -4.18 2.80
CA SER A 182 -6.39 -2.93 2.07
C SER A 182 -5.68 -1.91 2.94
N ALA A 183 -4.65 -1.26 2.41
CA ALA A 183 -3.93 -0.15 3.06
C ALA A 183 -3.63 0.99 2.08
N VAL A 184 -4.41 1.07 0.99
CA VAL A 184 -4.25 2.11 -0.04
C VAL A 184 -5.61 2.68 -0.42
N LEU A 185 -5.60 3.94 -0.85
CA LEU A 185 -6.69 4.60 -1.54
C LEU A 185 -6.11 5.12 -2.87
N PHE A 186 -6.44 4.47 -3.97
CA PHE A 186 -5.93 4.83 -5.30
C PHE A 186 -7.07 5.19 -6.25
N PRO A 187 -6.95 6.27 -7.05
CA PRO A 187 -8.02 6.76 -7.90
C PRO A 187 -8.43 5.77 -9.01
N GLU A 188 -7.55 4.85 -9.41
CA GLU A 188 -7.81 3.76 -10.34
C GLU A 188 -8.95 2.82 -9.91
N THR A 189 -9.24 2.73 -8.60
CA THR A 189 -10.24 1.79 -8.08
C THR A 189 -11.67 2.26 -8.25
N ILE A 190 -11.86 3.57 -8.45
CA ILE A 190 -13.16 4.26 -8.48
C ILE A 190 -13.90 3.96 -9.78
N ALA A 191 -15.23 3.85 -9.70
CA ALA A 191 -16.09 3.67 -10.86
C ALA A 191 -16.27 4.97 -11.64
N VAL A 192 -15.81 4.95 -12.90
CA VAL A 192 -15.78 6.09 -13.83
C VAL A 192 -16.15 5.61 -15.24
N ARG A 193 -16.78 6.49 -16.02
CA ARG A 193 -17.10 6.24 -17.45
C ARG A 193 -15.86 5.96 -18.31
N GLU A 194 -14.76 6.61 -17.98
CA GLU A 194 -13.46 6.49 -18.65
C GLU A 194 -12.35 6.80 -17.64
N ALA A 195 -11.17 6.19 -17.79
CA ALA A 195 -10.03 6.50 -16.93
C ALA A 195 -9.46 7.88 -17.30
N PRO A 196 -9.14 8.76 -16.34
CA PRO A 196 -8.38 9.98 -16.59
C PRO A 196 -7.09 9.73 -17.37
N GLU A 197 -6.67 10.68 -18.22
CA GLU A 197 -5.36 10.62 -18.90
C GLU A 197 -4.19 10.56 -17.90
N ARG A 198 -4.37 11.19 -16.73
CA ARG A 198 -3.43 11.22 -15.62
C ARG A 198 -4.20 11.24 -14.31
N PHE A 199 -3.75 10.45 -13.35
CA PHE A 199 -4.17 10.56 -11.96
C PHE A 199 -3.38 11.67 -11.26
N SER A 200 -3.95 12.24 -10.19
CA SER A 200 -3.40 13.42 -9.52
C SER A 200 -3.15 13.25 -8.03
N TRP A 201 -3.30 12.03 -7.50
CA TRP A 201 -3.02 11.67 -6.11
C TRP A 201 -2.95 10.14 -5.95
N GLY A 202 -2.25 9.66 -4.92
CA GLY A 202 -2.28 8.27 -4.47
C GLY A 202 -2.07 8.21 -2.95
N GLY A 203 -2.98 7.56 -2.22
CA GLY A 203 -2.99 7.53 -0.76
C GLY A 203 -2.54 6.18 -0.19
N ILE A 204 -1.64 6.20 0.81
CA ILE A 204 -1.22 4.99 1.55
C ILE A 204 -1.44 5.20 3.05
N PHE A 205 -2.10 4.22 3.68
CA PHE A 205 -2.53 4.26 5.08
C PHE A 205 -1.41 3.81 6.03
N CYS A 206 -0.53 4.74 6.38
CA CYS A 206 0.67 4.45 7.17
C CYS A 206 0.37 4.01 8.61
N ASP A 207 -0.79 4.36 9.20
CA ASP A 207 -1.20 3.86 10.52
C ASP A 207 -1.47 2.36 10.52
N ARG A 208 -2.07 1.87 9.43
CA ARG A 208 -2.43 0.47 9.24
C ARG A 208 -1.21 -0.39 8.95
N GLU A 209 -0.30 0.07 8.09
CA GLU A 209 0.96 -0.64 7.85
C GLU A 209 1.85 -0.62 9.09
N ALA A 210 1.96 0.52 9.81
CA ALA A 210 2.62 0.59 11.11
C ALA A 210 2.03 -0.39 12.15
N ALA A 211 0.70 -0.43 12.30
CA ALA A 211 0.04 -1.34 13.24
C ALA A 211 0.24 -2.82 12.87
N ARG A 212 0.27 -3.16 11.58
CA ARG A 212 0.59 -4.50 11.07
C ARG A 212 2.04 -4.88 11.35
N PHE A 213 2.96 -3.99 11.00
CA PHE A 213 4.39 -4.13 11.22
C PHE A 213 4.68 -4.45 12.68
N ARG A 214 4.17 -3.64 13.61
CA ARG A 214 4.34 -3.85 15.06
C ARG A 214 3.84 -5.23 15.46
N ARG A 215 2.57 -5.52 15.17
CA ARG A 215 1.88 -6.77 15.55
C ARG A 215 2.54 -8.04 15.02
N VAL A 216 3.03 -8.02 13.77
CA VAL A 216 3.68 -9.18 13.14
C VAL A 216 5.15 -9.27 13.56
N THR A 217 5.84 -8.14 13.74
CA THR A 217 7.23 -8.07 14.21
C THR A 217 7.37 -8.60 15.63
N GLU A 218 6.55 -8.14 16.58
CA GLU A 218 6.56 -8.64 17.97
C GLU A 218 6.44 -10.17 18.03
N ALA A 219 5.44 -10.72 17.33
CA ALA A 219 5.21 -12.16 17.27
C ALA A 219 6.33 -12.93 16.55
N SER A 220 6.94 -12.33 15.52
CA SER A 220 8.09 -12.91 14.81
C SER A 220 9.34 -12.93 15.70
N VAL A 221 9.58 -11.85 16.44
CA VAL A 221 10.71 -11.69 17.36
C VAL A 221 10.64 -12.72 18.49
N GLU A 222 9.47 -12.88 19.11
CA GLU A 222 9.24 -13.92 20.13
C GLU A 222 9.44 -15.33 19.55
N LEU A 223 8.77 -15.64 18.43
CA LEU A 223 8.78 -16.96 17.80
C LEU A 223 10.17 -17.41 17.31
N LEU A 224 10.99 -16.46 16.86
CA LEU A 224 12.32 -16.70 16.30
C LEU A 224 13.45 -16.51 17.33
N GLY A 225 13.12 -16.10 18.57
CA GLY A 225 14.09 -15.82 19.64
C GLY A 225 15.04 -14.67 19.32
N LEU A 226 14.59 -13.70 18.53
CA LEU A 226 15.44 -12.72 17.84
C LEU A 226 15.85 -11.57 18.78
N GLU A 227 17.14 -11.26 18.85
CA GLU A 227 17.68 -10.16 19.66
C GLU A 227 17.65 -8.83 18.89
N LEU A 228 16.78 -7.90 19.34
CA LEU A 228 16.66 -6.55 18.82
C LEU A 228 17.59 -5.56 19.56
N PRO A 229 18.13 -4.53 18.86
CA PRO A 229 18.61 -3.30 19.50
C PRO A 229 17.49 -2.63 20.32
N GLU A 230 17.86 -1.97 21.41
CA GLU A 230 16.87 -1.42 22.36
C GLU A 230 16.05 -0.28 21.74
N ASP A 231 16.69 0.60 20.96
CA ASP A 231 16.04 1.69 20.25
C ASP A 231 14.99 1.23 19.22
N ILE A 232 15.14 0.01 18.70
CA ILE A 232 14.20 -0.62 17.78
C ILE A 232 13.09 -1.36 18.54
N ARG A 233 13.39 -1.93 19.71
CA ARG A 233 12.36 -2.44 20.62
C ARG A 233 11.41 -1.33 21.06
N GLU A 234 11.94 -0.15 21.37
CA GLU A 234 11.15 1.06 21.62
C GLU A 234 10.32 1.48 20.40
N MET A 235 10.92 1.48 19.19
CA MET A 235 10.20 1.77 17.94
C MET A 235 8.98 0.88 17.75
N ILE A 236 9.12 -0.44 17.94
CA ILE A 236 8.03 -1.41 17.79
C ILE A 236 6.93 -1.17 18.83
N GLY A 237 7.27 -0.67 20.02
CA GLY A 237 6.30 -0.23 21.01
C GLY A 237 5.50 1.03 20.59
N ASP A 238 6.09 1.90 19.76
CA ASP A 238 5.56 3.21 19.39
C ASP A 238 4.86 3.23 18.02
N GLN A 239 3.53 3.35 18.06
CA GLN A 239 2.68 3.48 16.87
C GLN A 239 3.05 4.71 16.01
N LYS A 240 3.34 5.86 16.62
CA LYS A 240 3.57 7.12 15.91
C LYS A 240 4.94 7.14 15.26
N ARG A 241 5.96 6.61 15.92
CA ARG A 241 7.30 6.43 15.34
C ARG A 241 7.27 5.43 14.18
N CYS A 242 6.50 4.35 14.28
CA CYS A 242 6.26 3.46 13.16
C CYS A 242 5.55 4.17 11.99
N GLU A 243 4.48 4.94 12.22
CA GLU A 243 3.83 5.75 11.17
C GLU A 243 4.78 6.68 10.42
N GLN A 244 5.72 7.31 11.14
CA GLN A 244 6.74 8.18 10.55
C GLN A 244 7.75 7.39 9.68
N ALA A 245 8.07 6.15 10.06
CA ALA A 245 8.88 5.27 9.24
C ALA A 245 8.13 4.85 7.96
N PHE A 246 6.87 4.41 8.08
CA PHE A 246 6.07 4.01 6.92
C PHE A 246 5.85 5.15 5.93
N VAL A 247 5.45 6.34 6.39
CA VAL A 247 5.20 7.45 5.46
C VAL A 247 6.44 7.91 4.69
N LEU A 248 7.64 7.80 5.30
CA LEU A 248 8.91 8.06 4.60
C LEU A 248 9.29 6.93 3.63
N TRP A 249 9.12 5.67 4.05
CA TRP A 249 9.34 4.51 3.17
C TRP A 249 8.43 4.60 1.95
N ASP A 250 7.12 4.73 2.16
CA ASP A 250 6.08 4.82 1.13
C ASP A 250 6.36 5.93 0.13
N MET A 251 6.71 7.14 0.60
CA MET A 251 7.03 8.28 -0.25
C MET A 251 8.19 8.00 -1.22
N VAL A 252 9.26 7.37 -0.73
CA VAL A 252 10.47 7.06 -1.51
C VAL A 252 10.27 5.83 -2.39
N HIS A 253 9.52 4.83 -1.91
CA HIS A 253 9.14 3.62 -2.66
C HIS A 253 8.28 4.01 -3.87
N ASP A 254 7.16 4.70 -3.67
CA ASP A 254 6.21 5.06 -4.72
C ASP A 254 6.88 5.92 -5.80
N ARG A 255 7.69 6.90 -5.36
CA ARG A 255 8.54 7.70 -6.24
C ARG A 255 9.44 6.83 -7.13
N THR A 256 9.99 5.74 -6.58
CA THR A 256 10.99 4.90 -7.27
C THR A 256 10.41 4.14 -8.46
N HIS A 257 9.11 3.84 -8.51
CA HIS A 257 8.47 3.25 -9.70
C HIS A 257 8.64 4.11 -10.97
N SER A 258 8.74 5.44 -10.82
CA SER A 258 8.93 6.38 -11.92
C SER A 258 10.38 6.87 -12.09
N HIS A 259 11.35 6.31 -11.35
CA HIS A 259 12.72 6.82 -11.27
C HIS A 259 13.80 5.72 -11.36
N GLY A 260 14.98 6.13 -11.86
CA GLY A 260 16.18 5.29 -11.96
C GLY A 260 16.41 4.70 -13.35
N ASP A 261 17.28 3.69 -13.45
CA ASP A 261 17.47 2.91 -14.67
C ASP A 261 16.28 1.98 -14.89
N LEU A 262 15.24 2.47 -15.57
CA LEU A 262 14.05 1.68 -15.84
C LEU A 262 14.28 0.80 -17.10
N PRO A 263 14.11 -0.55 -17.04
CA PRO A 263 13.97 -1.41 -18.22
C PRO A 263 12.61 -1.21 -18.90
N PHE A 264 11.78 -0.35 -18.32
CA PHE A 264 10.46 0.02 -18.78
C PHE A 264 10.57 0.82 -20.08
N ASP A 265 9.90 0.33 -21.12
CA ASP A 265 9.57 1.13 -22.29
C ASP A 265 8.64 2.28 -21.82
N PRO A 266 9.08 3.55 -21.82
CA PRO A 266 8.31 4.67 -21.26
C PRO A 266 7.01 4.95 -22.01
N PHE A 267 6.75 4.24 -23.12
CA PHE A 267 5.52 4.33 -23.90
C PHE A 267 4.51 3.21 -23.61
N MET A 268 4.83 2.23 -22.75
CA MET A 268 4.03 0.99 -22.62
C MET A 268 3.52 0.68 -21.20
N ILE A 269 2.62 1.54 -20.70
CA ILE A 269 1.81 1.31 -19.51
C ILE A 269 0.95 0.03 -19.68
N LYS A 270 0.96 -0.85 -18.67
CA LYS A 270 0.19 -2.12 -18.56
C LYS A 270 0.58 -3.25 -19.52
N GLN A 271 1.86 -3.64 -19.56
CA GLN A 271 2.24 -4.95 -20.11
C GLN A 271 2.08 -6.09 -19.10
N ARG A 272 1.53 -7.22 -19.56
CA ARG A 272 1.51 -8.49 -18.80
C ARG A 272 2.92 -9.08 -18.74
N GLN A 273 3.46 -9.21 -17.53
CA GLN A 273 4.77 -9.78 -17.24
C GLN A 273 4.63 -11.05 -16.37
N PRO A 274 5.65 -11.92 -16.33
CA PRO A 274 5.72 -12.98 -15.32
C PRO A 274 5.94 -12.37 -13.93
N PHE A 275 5.38 -12.99 -12.87
CA PHE A 275 5.24 -12.30 -11.58
C PHE A 275 6.56 -12.06 -10.82
N TRP A 276 7.65 -12.73 -11.18
CA TRP A 276 8.97 -12.39 -10.65
C TRP A 276 9.48 -11.03 -11.13
N MET A 277 9.02 -10.52 -12.29
CA MET A 277 9.31 -9.16 -12.71
C MET A 277 8.60 -8.13 -11.82
N TYR A 278 7.36 -8.39 -11.41
CA TYR A 278 6.67 -7.57 -10.42
C TYR A 278 7.38 -7.67 -9.06
N GLY A 279 7.76 -8.87 -8.62
CA GLY A 279 8.44 -9.06 -7.32
C GLY A 279 9.83 -8.43 -7.25
N LEU A 280 10.55 -8.37 -8.37
CA LEU A 280 11.82 -7.64 -8.49
C LEU A 280 11.62 -6.12 -8.56
N GLU A 281 10.52 -5.64 -9.14
CA GLU A 281 10.19 -4.20 -9.17
C GLU A 281 9.83 -3.68 -7.78
N GLU A 282 8.92 -4.36 -7.07
CA GLU A 282 8.56 -4.00 -5.70
C GLU A 282 9.78 -4.05 -4.76
N LEU A 283 10.63 -5.08 -4.92
CA LEU A 283 11.87 -5.17 -4.16
C LEU A 283 12.89 -4.09 -4.57
N ARG A 284 12.97 -3.69 -5.85
CA ARG A 284 13.83 -2.57 -6.30
C ARG A 284 13.42 -1.26 -5.64
N CYS A 285 12.13 -0.97 -5.59
CA CYS A 285 11.58 0.23 -4.94
C CYS A 285 11.90 0.23 -3.43
N ASP A 286 11.64 -0.87 -2.74
CA ASP A 286 11.98 -1.01 -1.32
C ASP A 286 13.46 -0.90 -1.01
N LEU A 287 14.32 -1.59 -1.78
CA LEU A 287 15.75 -1.55 -1.55
C LEU A 287 16.35 -0.19 -1.93
N THR A 288 15.68 0.58 -2.79
CA THR A 288 16.02 1.98 -3.05
C THR A 288 15.61 2.87 -1.88
N ALA A 289 14.41 2.70 -1.32
CA ALA A 289 13.99 3.39 -0.09
C ALA A 289 14.91 3.06 1.09
N PHE A 290 15.27 1.79 1.27
CA PHE A 290 16.26 1.32 2.24
C PHE A 290 17.63 1.99 2.04
N LYS A 291 18.14 2.02 0.80
CA LYS A 291 19.43 2.64 0.46
C LYS A 291 19.45 4.15 0.73
N GLU A 292 18.34 4.84 0.51
CA GLU A 292 18.18 6.24 0.87
C GLU A 292 18.07 6.43 2.39
N ALA A 293 17.37 5.54 3.08
CA ALA A 293 17.26 5.54 4.54
C ALA A 293 18.63 5.34 5.25
N VAL A 294 19.51 4.50 4.69
CA VAL A 294 20.92 4.38 5.14
C VAL A 294 21.68 5.70 5.02
N LYS A 295 21.46 6.49 3.96
CA LYS A 295 22.09 7.81 3.80
C LYS A 295 21.52 8.80 4.82
N LEU A 296 20.20 8.82 5.00
CA LEU A 296 19.52 9.66 5.97
C LEU A 296 20.01 9.39 7.40
N GLU A 297 20.18 8.12 7.81
CA GLU A 297 20.76 7.77 9.12
C GLU A 297 22.20 8.30 9.25
N ALA A 298 23.04 8.09 8.23
CA ALA A 298 24.44 8.57 8.22
C ALA A 298 24.56 10.10 8.24
N GLU A 299 23.54 10.82 7.78
CA GLU A 299 23.42 12.28 7.82
C GLU A 299 22.77 12.80 9.12
N GLY A 300 22.33 11.90 10.01
CA GLY A 300 21.76 12.22 11.32
C GLY A 300 20.23 12.32 11.38
N ASN A 301 19.51 11.97 10.31
CA ASN A 301 18.05 11.87 10.32
C ASN A 301 17.62 10.52 10.92
N THR A 302 16.95 10.58 12.07
CA THR A 302 16.55 9.40 12.86
C THR A 302 15.57 8.47 12.14
N HIS A 303 14.70 9.00 11.28
CA HIS A 303 13.73 8.19 10.52
C HIS A 303 14.41 7.26 9.52
N GLY A 304 15.62 7.60 9.05
CA GLY A 304 16.42 6.74 8.17
C GLY A 304 16.83 5.41 8.82
N ARG A 305 16.96 5.37 10.15
CA ARG A 305 17.18 4.11 10.87
C ARG A 305 15.89 3.29 10.94
N ASP A 306 14.79 3.94 11.30
CA ASP A 306 13.50 3.28 11.50
C ASP A 306 12.98 2.65 10.20
N VAL A 307 13.12 3.33 9.06
CA VAL A 307 12.78 2.79 7.73
C VAL A 307 13.58 1.51 7.41
N GLN A 308 14.87 1.45 7.73
CA GLN A 308 15.68 0.25 7.46
C GLN A 308 15.12 -0.98 8.19
N TYR A 309 14.73 -0.83 9.46
CA TYR A 309 14.14 -1.92 10.23
C TYR A 309 12.72 -2.26 9.75
N ALA A 310 11.91 -1.27 9.39
CA ALA A 310 10.58 -1.48 8.81
C ALA A 310 10.65 -2.35 7.53
N VAL A 311 11.46 -1.95 6.55
CA VAL A 311 11.68 -2.68 5.29
C VAL A 311 12.17 -4.12 5.57
N LEU A 312 13.21 -4.27 6.41
CA LEU A 312 13.80 -5.58 6.68
C LEU A 312 12.79 -6.55 7.30
N PHE A 313 12.06 -6.14 8.33
CA PHE A 313 11.14 -7.03 9.03
C PHE A 313 9.90 -7.37 8.21
N ASP A 314 9.32 -6.41 7.48
CA ASP A 314 8.12 -6.70 6.68
C ASP A 314 8.42 -7.55 5.46
N ARG A 315 9.48 -7.25 4.70
CA ARG A 315 9.92 -8.13 3.60
C ARG A 315 10.36 -9.50 4.12
N MET A 316 11.08 -9.60 5.24
CA MET A 316 11.53 -10.91 5.71
C MET A 316 10.45 -11.73 6.43
N PHE A 317 9.51 -11.13 7.16
CA PHE A 317 8.64 -11.88 8.09
C PHE A 317 7.13 -11.66 7.91
N ARG A 318 6.68 -10.57 7.26
CA ARG A 318 5.24 -10.33 7.00
C ARG A 318 4.83 -10.73 5.59
N PHE A 319 5.46 -10.16 4.56
CA PHE A 319 5.03 -10.35 3.17
C PHE A 319 5.10 -11.81 2.67
N PRO A 320 6.16 -12.61 2.95
CA PRO A 320 6.24 -14.00 2.48
C PRO A 320 5.12 -14.92 2.95
N VAL A 321 4.47 -14.56 4.07
CA VAL A 321 3.49 -15.37 4.79
C VAL A 321 2.08 -14.75 4.79
N THR A 322 1.90 -13.60 4.16
CA THR A 322 0.61 -12.89 4.05
C THR A 322 -0.03 -13.13 2.69
N GLY A 323 -1.36 -13.25 2.67
CA GLY A 323 -2.15 -13.51 1.46
C GLY A 323 -2.14 -14.98 1.02
N ASP A 324 -2.56 -15.23 -0.22
CA ASP A 324 -2.40 -16.54 -0.85
C ASP A 324 -1.02 -16.66 -1.55
N ARG A 325 -0.79 -17.78 -2.23
CA ARG A 325 0.44 -18.07 -2.98
C ARG A 325 0.27 -17.99 -4.50
N VAL A 326 -0.82 -17.39 -4.99
CA VAL A 326 -1.11 -17.27 -6.42
C VAL A 326 -0.48 -16.00 -6.96
N ARG A 327 0.74 -16.13 -7.50
CA ARG A 327 1.54 -15.03 -8.08
C ARG A 327 1.84 -13.91 -7.09
N ASN A 328 1.95 -14.26 -5.81
CA ASN A 328 2.28 -13.36 -4.70
C ASN A 328 3.73 -12.83 -4.88
N TYR A 329 3.83 -11.67 -5.52
CA TYR A 329 5.08 -11.04 -5.90
C TYR A 329 5.79 -10.37 -4.71
N ASP A 330 5.04 -9.82 -3.75
CA ASP A 330 5.61 -9.24 -2.54
C ASP A 330 6.29 -10.29 -1.66
N GLY A 331 5.61 -11.43 -1.49
CA GLY A 331 6.16 -12.58 -0.79
C GLY A 331 7.33 -13.23 -1.54
N LEU A 332 7.43 -13.07 -2.86
CA LEU A 332 8.62 -13.48 -3.61
C LEU A 332 9.82 -12.56 -3.32
N GLY A 333 9.64 -11.23 -3.41
CA GLY A 333 10.69 -10.27 -3.10
C GLY A 333 11.21 -10.42 -1.66
N GLY A 334 10.30 -10.66 -0.72
CA GLY A 334 10.63 -10.93 0.68
C GLY A 334 11.48 -12.20 0.89
N GLN A 335 11.11 -13.29 0.23
CA GLN A 335 11.91 -14.52 0.24
C GLN A 335 13.32 -14.30 -0.35
N LEU A 336 13.43 -13.55 -1.44
CA LEU A 336 14.70 -13.26 -2.10
C LEU A 336 15.64 -12.48 -1.16
N LEU A 337 15.13 -11.43 -0.50
CA LEU A 337 15.90 -10.67 0.49
C LEU A 337 16.42 -11.56 1.63
N PHE A 338 15.55 -12.37 2.25
CA PHE A 338 15.93 -13.28 3.32
C PHE A 338 16.98 -14.30 2.84
N ALA A 339 16.76 -14.91 1.68
CA ALA A 339 17.68 -15.90 1.10
C ALA A 339 19.05 -15.29 0.78
N TYR A 340 19.10 -14.05 0.28
CA TYR A 340 20.32 -13.30 0.02
C TYR A 340 21.08 -13.02 1.33
N LEU A 341 20.42 -12.42 2.32
CA LEU A 341 21.04 -12.12 3.63
C LEU A 341 21.52 -13.40 4.34
N HIS A 342 20.79 -14.51 4.22
CA HIS A 342 21.21 -15.81 4.72
C HIS A 342 22.42 -16.37 3.96
N LYS A 343 22.46 -16.25 2.63
CA LYS A 343 23.58 -16.71 1.79
C LYS A 343 24.90 -15.98 2.09
N HIS A 344 24.81 -14.75 2.61
CA HIS A 344 25.94 -13.90 2.99
C HIS A 344 26.23 -13.91 4.52
N ASP A 345 25.73 -14.91 5.26
CA ASP A 345 25.91 -15.08 6.71
C ASP A 345 25.45 -13.88 7.57
N VAL A 346 24.58 -13.01 7.06
CA VAL A 346 23.96 -11.92 7.84
C VAL A 346 22.81 -12.47 8.69
N VAL A 347 21.95 -13.28 8.08
CA VAL A 347 20.84 -13.95 8.77
C VAL A 347 21.24 -15.41 9.01
N ARG A 348 21.23 -15.86 10.27
CA ARG A 348 21.66 -17.24 10.62
C ARG A 348 20.68 -17.89 11.58
N TRP A 349 20.24 -19.11 11.25
CA TRP A 349 19.44 -19.95 12.14
C TRP A 349 20.34 -20.97 12.85
N THR A 350 20.50 -20.83 14.16
CA THR A 350 21.36 -21.70 14.99
C THR A 350 20.69 -21.94 16.34
N ASP A 351 20.70 -23.17 16.84
CA ASP A 351 20.18 -23.53 18.17
C ASP A 351 18.70 -23.15 18.42
N ASN A 352 17.90 -23.12 17.34
CA ASN A 352 16.51 -22.65 17.28
C ASN A 352 16.30 -21.14 17.51
N THR A 353 17.33 -20.34 17.27
CA THR A 353 17.28 -18.88 17.29
C THR A 353 17.70 -18.31 15.94
N LEU A 354 16.97 -17.30 15.45
CA LEU A 354 17.39 -16.47 14.32
C LEU A 354 18.26 -15.30 14.83
N LYS A 355 19.49 -15.22 14.31
CA LYS A 355 20.40 -14.11 14.57
C LYS A 355 20.55 -13.27 13.31
N ILE A 356 20.61 -11.96 13.49
CA ILE A 356 20.86 -10.99 12.41
C ILE A 356 22.10 -10.16 12.78
N ASP A 357 23.05 -10.10 11.86
CA ASP A 357 24.19 -9.21 11.95
C ASP A 357 23.75 -7.79 11.57
N TRP A 358 23.32 -7.01 12.58
CA TRP A 358 22.83 -5.65 12.40
C TRP A 358 23.88 -4.67 11.86
N GLU A 359 25.18 -4.95 12.06
CA GLU A 359 26.23 -4.13 11.48
C GLU A 359 26.38 -4.39 9.98
N ARG A 360 26.25 -5.66 9.54
CA ARG A 360 26.40 -6.08 8.13
C ARG A 360 25.10 -6.06 7.30
N ALA A 361 23.93 -5.99 7.92
CA ALA A 361 22.66 -6.01 7.21
C ALA A 361 22.51 -4.87 6.19
N PRO A 362 22.84 -3.60 6.49
CA PRO A 362 22.65 -2.51 5.53
C PRO A 362 23.53 -2.62 4.28
N GLN A 363 24.79 -3.05 4.42
CA GLN A 363 25.74 -3.14 3.30
C GLN A 363 25.41 -4.32 2.39
N VAL A 364 24.98 -5.45 2.96
CA VAL A 364 24.57 -6.63 2.16
C VAL A 364 23.20 -6.40 1.50
N THR A 365 22.27 -5.72 2.16
CA THR A 365 21.00 -5.29 1.54
C THR A 365 21.25 -4.34 0.36
N ASN A 366 22.19 -3.40 0.52
CA ASN A 366 22.61 -2.51 -0.57
C ASN A 366 23.36 -3.22 -1.71
N GLN A 367 23.97 -4.39 -1.48
CA GLN A 367 24.54 -5.22 -2.56
C GLN A 367 23.44 -5.85 -3.42
N LEU A 368 22.39 -6.41 -2.80
CA LEU A 368 21.22 -6.90 -3.53
C LEU A 368 20.52 -5.77 -4.32
N CYS A 369 20.41 -4.58 -3.72
CA CYS A 369 19.91 -3.39 -4.42
C CYS A 369 20.70 -3.13 -5.72
N ALA A 370 22.03 -3.10 -5.63
CA ALA A 370 22.91 -2.84 -6.77
C ALA A 370 22.87 -3.96 -7.83
N GLU A 371 22.68 -5.22 -7.44
CA GLU A 371 22.50 -6.34 -8.37
C GLU A 371 21.18 -6.22 -9.16
N ILE A 372 20.07 -5.85 -8.49
CA ILE A 372 18.78 -5.62 -9.14
C ILE A 372 18.84 -4.36 -10.04
N GLU A 373 19.42 -3.26 -9.57
CA GLU A 373 19.67 -2.06 -10.40
C GLU A 373 20.50 -2.39 -11.64
N LYS A 374 21.51 -3.26 -11.52
CA LYS A 374 22.29 -3.73 -12.66
C LYS A 374 21.46 -4.59 -13.62
N LEU A 375 20.66 -5.53 -13.12
CA LEU A 375 19.73 -6.33 -13.95
C LEU A 375 18.84 -5.41 -14.80
N TYR A 376 18.32 -4.37 -14.17
CA TYR A 376 17.43 -3.36 -14.75
C TYR A 376 18.13 -2.50 -15.79
N ARG A 377 19.31 -1.94 -15.45
CA ARG A 377 20.17 -1.18 -16.37
C ARG A 377 20.56 -1.98 -17.61
N ASP A 378 20.99 -3.23 -17.43
CA ASP A 378 21.31 -4.15 -18.53
C ASP A 378 20.09 -4.45 -19.42
N GLY A 379 18.87 -4.14 -18.98
CA GLY A 379 17.63 -4.35 -19.72
C GLY A 379 17.53 -3.56 -21.02
N ILE A 380 18.20 -2.40 -21.12
CA ILE A 380 18.22 -1.57 -22.33
C ILE A 380 18.81 -2.30 -23.55
N ASP A 381 19.77 -3.21 -23.31
CA ASP A 381 20.46 -3.99 -24.34
C ASP A 381 19.84 -5.38 -24.57
N ARG A 382 18.81 -5.76 -23.80
CA ARG A 382 18.22 -7.12 -23.83
C ARG A 382 16.86 -7.13 -24.53
N PRO A 383 16.63 -8.03 -25.51
CA PRO A 383 15.28 -8.38 -25.93
C PRO A 383 14.45 -8.85 -24.73
N LYS A 384 13.18 -8.44 -24.66
CA LYS A 384 12.27 -8.68 -23.51
C LYS A 384 12.33 -10.08 -22.90
N LEU A 385 12.29 -11.13 -23.72
CA LEU A 385 12.33 -12.51 -23.24
C LEU A 385 13.71 -12.89 -22.67
N VAL A 386 14.79 -12.38 -23.25
CA VAL A 386 16.16 -12.53 -22.72
C VAL A 386 16.31 -11.82 -21.38
N HIS A 387 15.70 -10.64 -21.22
CA HIS A 387 15.66 -9.94 -19.93
C HIS A 387 14.86 -10.73 -18.87
N TRP A 388 13.69 -11.28 -19.23
CA TRP A 388 12.90 -12.11 -18.33
C TRP A 388 13.61 -13.40 -17.89
N PHE A 389 14.40 -14.03 -18.76
CA PHE A 389 15.28 -15.14 -18.38
C PHE A 389 16.41 -14.69 -17.44
N ALA A 390 17.12 -13.59 -17.75
CA ALA A 390 18.16 -13.07 -16.86
C ALA A 390 17.62 -12.71 -15.45
N ALA A 391 16.38 -12.21 -15.37
CA ALA A 391 15.68 -11.97 -14.11
C ALA A 391 15.31 -13.28 -13.39
N TYR A 392 14.87 -14.31 -14.13
CA TYR A 392 14.59 -15.63 -13.58
C TYR A 392 15.87 -16.30 -13.04
N ASP A 393 17.00 -16.17 -13.73
CA ASP A 393 18.31 -16.69 -13.32
C ASP A 393 18.79 -16.01 -12.03
N LEU A 394 18.59 -14.69 -11.88
CA LEU A 394 18.89 -13.96 -10.65
C LEU A 394 18.05 -14.50 -9.48
N VAL A 395 16.72 -14.62 -9.64
CA VAL A 395 15.83 -15.12 -8.57
C VAL A 395 16.15 -16.58 -8.23
N SER A 396 16.34 -17.42 -9.23
CA SER A 396 16.59 -18.86 -9.05
C SER A 396 17.99 -19.21 -8.51
N THR A 397 18.93 -18.26 -8.53
CA THR A 397 20.22 -18.37 -7.82
C THR A 397 20.04 -18.46 -6.30
N TYR A 398 18.98 -17.85 -5.75
CA TYR A 398 18.71 -17.79 -4.31
C TYR A 398 17.49 -18.61 -3.89
N LEU A 399 16.49 -18.73 -4.76
CA LEU A 399 15.22 -19.42 -4.48
C LEU A 399 15.03 -20.63 -5.39
N ALA A 400 14.75 -21.80 -4.82
CA ALA A 400 14.45 -22.98 -5.61
C ALA A 400 13.13 -22.80 -6.38
N PRO A 401 13.11 -22.87 -7.73
CA PRO A 401 11.87 -22.85 -8.48
C PRO A 401 11.07 -24.14 -8.24
N HIS A 402 9.76 -24.08 -8.47
CA HIS A 402 8.87 -25.22 -8.30
C HIS A 402 9.30 -26.38 -9.21
N PRO A 403 9.42 -27.64 -8.72
CA PRO A 403 9.94 -28.77 -9.50
C PRO A 403 9.19 -29.08 -10.81
N GLY A 404 7.92 -28.67 -10.89
CA GLY A 404 7.09 -28.80 -12.10
C GLY A 404 7.28 -27.70 -13.15
N SER A 405 7.97 -26.60 -12.82
CA SER A 405 8.07 -25.38 -13.65
C SER A 405 8.51 -25.67 -15.08
N THR A 406 7.89 -25.02 -16.06
CA THR A 406 8.35 -25.02 -17.46
C THR A 406 9.51 -24.06 -17.67
N TRP A 407 9.49 -22.89 -17.00
CA TRP A 407 10.55 -21.88 -17.10
C TRP A 407 11.89 -22.37 -16.53
N ALA A 408 11.88 -23.13 -15.43
CA ALA A 408 13.08 -23.75 -14.85
C ALA A 408 13.75 -24.78 -15.77
N LYS A 409 13.04 -25.31 -16.77
CA LYS A 409 13.60 -26.23 -17.77
C LYS A 409 14.34 -25.50 -18.90
N GLY A 410 14.28 -24.17 -18.91
CA GLY A 410 14.96 -23.32 -19.89
C GLY A 410 14.21 -23.11 -21.21
N PRO A 411 14.82 -22.40 -22.17
CA PRO A 411 14.15 -21.95 -23.40
C PRO A 411 13.58 -23.09 -24.26
N ASP A 412 14.22 -24.27 -24.28
CA ASP A 412 13.80 -25.43 -25.07
C ASP A 412 12.46 -26.04 -24.61
N ALA A 413 11.97 -25.68 -23.42
CA ALA A 413 10.69 -26.12 -22.88
C ALA A 413 9.52 -25.15 -23.15
N LEU A 414 9.80 -23.97 -23.73
CA LEU A 414 8.81 -22.95 -24.07
C LEU A 414 8.61 -22.86 -25.59
N ASP A 415 7.38 -22.55 -26.04
CA ASP A 415 7.13 -22.23 -27.45
C ASP A 415 7.55 -20.79 -27.77
N LEU A 416 8.85 -20.59 -27.96
CA LEU A 416 9.47 -19.29 -28.26
C LEU A 416 8.97 -18.63 -29.55
N THR A 417 8.13 -19.30 -30.36
CA THR A 417 7.46 -18.69 -31.52
C THR A 417 6.26 -17.83 -31.12
N GLN A 418 5.74 -17.99 -29.90
CA GLN A 418 4.61 -17.24 -29.37
C GLN A 418 5.01 -15.84 -28.87
N PRO A 419 4.09 -14.86 -28.91
CA PRO A 419 4.34 -13.55 -28.33
C PRO A 419 4.56 -13.66 -26.80
N PRO A 420 5.51 -12.94 -26.19
CA PRO A 420 5.91 -13.15 -24.78
C PRO A 420 4.76 -13.17 -23.76
N ARG A 421 3.69 -12.40 -23.97
CA ARG A 421 2.46 -12.42 -23.13
C ARG A 421 1.78 -13.79 -22.99
N LYS A 422 2.09 -14.73 -23.88
CA LYS A 422 1.60 -16.11 -23.88
C LYS A 422 2.50 -17.06 -23.09
N LEU A 423 3.82 -16.84 -23.09
CA LEU A 423 4.75 -17.58 -22.23
C LEU A 423 4.48 -17.32 -20.72
N VAL A 424 3.80 -16.21 -20.40
CA VAL A 424 3.29 -15.93 -19.04
C VAL A 424 2.12 -16.86 -18.64
N ASP A 425 1.47 -17.55 -19.59
CA ASP A 425 0.48 -18.60 -19.29
C ASP A 425 1.17 -19.88 -18.75
N ASP A 426 2.45 -20.11 -19.07
CA ASP A 426 3.25 -21.26 -18.62
C ASP A 426 3.92 -21.06 -17.24
N VAL A 427 3.71 -19.90 -16.60
CA VAL A 427 4.20 -19.60 -15.24
C VAL A 427 3.25 -20.19 -14.22
N LEU A 428 3.78 -21.00 -13.29
CA LEU A 428 2.96 -21.61 -12.25
C LEU A 428 2.40 -20.56 -11.27
N PRO A 429 1.24 -20.83 -10.63
CA PRO A 429 0.72 -19.97 -9.56
C PRO A 429 1.75 -19.68 -8.47
N ASP A 430 2.43 -20.71 -7.97
CA ASP A 430 3.53 -20.58 -7.00
C ASP A 430 4.84 -21.09 -7.64
N GLU A 431 5.37 -20.30 -8.58
CA GLU A 431 6.60 -20.60 -9.33
C GLU A 431 7.84 -20.73 -8.44
N PHE A 432 7.86 -20.04 -7.30
CA PHE A 432 8.93 -20.02 -6.29
C PHE A 432 8.33 -20.30 -4.90
N PRO A 433 8.05 -21.58 -4.59
CA PRO A 433 7.32 -21.98 -3.40
C PRO A 433 8.08 -21.67 -2.11
N LEU A 434 7.36 -21.66 -1.00
CA LEU A 434 7.93 -21.36 0.32
C LEU A 434 9.07 -22.32 0.68
N SER A 435 10.16 -21.75 1.21
CA SER A 435 11.20 -22.55 1.86
C SER A 435 10.66 -23.25 3.13
N MET A 436 11.34 -24.29 3.61
CA MET A 436 10.94 -24.99 4.86
C MET A 436 10.82 -24.04 6.06
N PHE A 437 11.64 -22.98 6.11
CA PHE A 437 11.53 -21.92 7.11
C PHE A 437 10.20 -21.17 6.99
N TYR A 438 9.86 -20.71 5.79
CA TYR A 438 8.62 -19.97 5.55
C TYR A 438 7.37 -20.81 5.69
N GLU A 439 7.40 -22.08 5.31
CA GLU A 439 6.33 -23.02 5.60
C GLU A 439 6.02 -23.12 7.10
N ALA A 440 7.06 -23.17 7.94
CA ALA A 440 6.91 -23.23 9.39
C ALA A 440 6.44 -21.87 9.95
N LEU A 441 7.03 -20.77 9.49
CA LEU A 441 6.69 -19.41 9.89
C LEU A 441 5.22 -19.07 9.57
N ALA A 442 4.76 -19.36 8.36
CA ALA A 442 3.37 -19.15 7.95
C ALA A 442 2.37 -19.91 8.84
N LYS A 443 2.66 -21.18 9.15
CA LYS A 443 1.82 -22.00 10.03
C LYS A 443 1.74 -21.42 11.46
N LYS A 444 2.81 -20.81 11.95
CA LYS A 444 2.89 -20.21 13.30
C LYS A 444 2.26 -18.81 13.36
N LEU A 445 2.52 -17.95 12.38
CA LEU A 445 2.01 -16.57 12.33
C LEU A 445 0.58 -16.44 11.79
N LYS A 446 -0.02 -17.51 11.22
CA LYS A 446 -1.37 -17.51 10.63
C LYS A 446 -2.42 -16.73 11.44
N HIS A 447 -2.48 -16.94 12.75
CA HIS A 447 -3.46 -16.28 13.62
C HIS A 447 -3.14 -14.81 13.90
N VAL A 448 -1.85 -14.45 13.93
CA VAL A 448 -1.38 -13.06 14.09
C VAL A 448 -1.73 -12.25 12.83
N ILE A 449 -1.41 -12.79 11.65
CA ILE A 449 -1.72 -12.18 10.35
C ILE A 449 -3.24 -12.01 10.18
N ALA A 450 -4.02 -13.04 10.51
CA ALA A 450 -5.48 -12.95 10.48
C ALA A 450 -6.04 -11.88 11.44
N SER A 451 -5.39 -11.64 12.58
CA SER A 451 -5.78 -10.61 13.55
C SER A 451 -5.41 -9.18 13.14
N ALA A 452 -4.69 -9.00 12.03
CA ALA A 452 -4.29 -7.69 11.51
C ALA A 452 -5.17 -7.19 10.34
N LYS A 453 -6.23 -7.95 10.01
CA LYS A 453 -7.33 -7.50 9.14
C LYS A 453 -8.03 -6.29 9.79
N GLY A 454 -8.28 -5.24 9.02
CA GLY A 454 -8.99 -4.03 9.49
C GLY A 454 -8.22 -3.16 10.50
N ILE A 455 -7.03 -3.56 10.94
CA ILE A 455 -6.27 -2.85 11.99
C ILE A 455 -5.94 -1.40 11.62
N THR A 456 -5.97 -0.53 12.63
CA THR A 456 -5.60 0.89 12.63
C THR A 456 -4.84 1.23 13.91
N ALA A 457 -4.21 2.40 13.99
CA ALA A 457 -3.57 2.91 15.20
C ALA A 457 -4.45 2.76 16.47
N ALA A 458 -5.66 3.32 16.43
CA ALA A 458 -6.58 3.31 17.57
C ALA A 458 -7.08 1.92 17.98
N SER A 459 -7.04 0.94 17.08
CA SER A 459 -7.36 -0.46 17.41
C SER A 459 -6.16 -1.21 18.01
N ALA A 460 -4.94 -0.86 17.62
CA ALA A 460 -3.71 -1.42 18.18
C ALA A 460 -3.48 -0.95 19.62
N GLU A 461 -3.71 0.34 19.90
CA GLU A 461 -3.64 0.90 21.27
C GLU A 461 -4.63 0.20 22.22
N LYS A 462 -5.88 -0.03 21.78
CA LYS A 462 -6.91 -0.75 22.56
C LYS A 462 -6.62 -2.24 22.79
N ALA A 463 -5.65 -2.81 22.09
CA ALA A 463 -5.21 -4.20 22.28
C ALA A 463 -3.94 -4.31 23.14
N ALA A 464 -3.22 -3.20 23.34
CA ALA A 464 -2.03 -3.09 24.18
C ALA A 464 -2.35 -2.58 25.61
N ALA A 465 -3.49 -1.93 25.80
CA ALA A 465 -4.06 -1.50 27.08
C ALA A 465 -4.96 -2.56 27.73
#